data_AF-A0A832JRF4-F1
#
_entry.id   AF-A0A832JRF4-F1
#
_cell.length_a   1.000
_cell.length_b   1.000
_cell.length_c   1.000
_cell.angle_alpha   90.00
_cell.angle_beta   90.00
_cell.angle_gamma   90.00
#
_symmetry.space_group_name_H-M   'P 1'
#
loop_
_entity.id
_entity.type
_entity.pdbx_description
1 polymer ?
#
loop_
_entity_poly.entity_id
_entity_poly.type
_entity_poly.pdbx_seq_one_letter_code
_entity_poly.pdbx_strand_id
1 'polypeptide(L)'
;MRVDDYLRALPDRVRLKVAAAQDLEAAVELDLEMLEALGLSEALRRAYESWGRHAGAIERFGRDVPSAVPEPAVVELPKESVRMLAERLSRHGLDLFSDSLVVLVGGRKYALAVELECG
;
A
#
# COMPACT_ATOMS: atom_id res chain seq x y z
N MET A 1 -9.18 19.27 4.32
CA MET A 1 -7.89 19.44 3.63
C MET A 1 -8.02 18.75 2.28
N ARG A 2 -7.68 19.41 1.16
CA ARG A 2 -7.97 18.86 -0.17
C ARG A 2 -6.76 18.03 -0.63
N VAL A 3 -7.00 16.91 -1.31
CA VAL A 3 -5.97 16.03 -1.91
C VAL A 3 -4.94 16.85 -2.72
N ASP A 4 -5.41 17.92 -3.39
CA ASP A 4 -4.60 18.86 -4.15
C ASP A 4 -3.48 19.54 -3.33
N ASP A 5 -3.68 19.78 -2.04
CA ASP A 5 -2.70 20.44 -1.17
C ASP A 5 -1.50 19.52 -0.90
N TYR A 6 -1.76 18.24 -0.64
CA TYR A 6 -0.72 17.22 -0.46
C TYR A 6 0.04 16.96 -1.75
N LEU A 7 -0.69 16.82 -2.87
CA LEU A 7 -0.08 16.55 -4.16
C LEU A 7 0.89 17.65 -4.58
N ARG A 8 0.66 18.92 -4.23
CA ARG A 8 1.61 20.00 -4.54
C ARG A 8 2.93 19.83 -3.80
N ALA A 9 2.91 19.40 -2.55
CA ALA A 9 4.08 19.25 -1.70
C ALA A 9 4.92 17.99 -1.98
N LEU A 10 4.39 17.01 -2.71
CA LEU A 10 5.12 15.77 -3.00
C LEU A 10 6.35 16.00 -3.90
N PRO A 11 7.48 15.31 -3.62
CA PRO A 11 8.62 15.24 -4.53
C PRO A 11 8.29 14.51 -5.84
N ASP A 12 9.16 14.61 -6.84
CA ASP A 12 8.99 13.95 -8.16
C ASP A 12 8.91 12.42 -8.05
N ARG A 13 9.58 11.85 -7.04
CA ARG A 13 9.56 10.43 -6.70
C ARG A 13 9.04 10.26 -5.29
N VAL A 14 8.01 9.45 -5.13
CA VAL A 14 7.31 9.23 -3.87
C VAL A 14 7.45 7.76 -3.50
N ARG A 15 7.87 7.50 -2.26
CA ARG A 15 7.98 6.16 -1.72
C ARG A 15 6.62 5.68 -1.22
N LEU A 16 6.20 4.51 -1.69
CA LEU A 16 4.99 3.84 -1.24
C LEU A 16 5.38 2.51 -0.58
N LYS A 17 4.90 2.30 0.65
CA LYS A 17 4.93 1.02 1.36
C LYS A 17 3.72 0.19 0.96
N VAL A 18 3.98 -1.08 0.66
CA VAL A 18 2.99 -2.11 0.34
C VAL A 18 3.22 -3.30 1.25
N ALA A 19 2.25 -3.62 2.10
CA ALA A 19 2.30 -4.80 2.96
C ALA A 19 1.08 -5.70 2.68
N ALA A 20 1.23 -7.01 2.80
CA ALA A 20 0.06 -7.89 2.76
C ALA A 20 -0.71 -7.77 4.08
N ALA A 21 -2.05 -7.75 4.00
CA ALA A 21 -2.93 -7.49 5.13
C ALA A 21 -4.17 -8.40 5.09
N GLN A 22 -3.97 -9.72 4.94
CA GLN A 22 -5.04 -10.68 4.64
C GLN A 22 -6.15 -10.75 5.71
N ASP A 23 -5.77 -10.52 6.95
CA ASP A 23 -6.59 -10.49 8.17
C ASP A 23 -7.30 -9.16 8.42
N LEU A 24 -6.96 -8.08 7.70
CA LEU A 24 -7.63 -6.78 7.84
C LEU A 24 -8.83 -6.67 6.90
N GLU A 25 -9.75 -5.75 7.16
CA GLU A 25 -10.86 -5.46 6.26
C GLU A 25 -10.40 -4.50 5.15
N ALA A 26 -10.79 -4.78 3.90
CA ALA A 26 -10.46 -3.92 2.77
C ALA A 26 -11.48 -2.79 2.66
N ALA A 27 -11.01 -1.56 2.51
CA ALA A 27 -11.86 -0.38 2.34
C ALA A 27 -12.40 -0.26 0.90
N VAL A 28 -11.65 -0.77 -0.09
CA VAL A 28 -12.00 -0.70 -1.51
C VAL A 28 -11.30 -1.78 -2.30
N GLU A 29 -11.93 -2.23 -3.38
CA GLU A 29 -11.30 -3.07 -4.40
C GLU A 29 -10.70 -2.22 -5.52
N LEU A 30 -9.43 -2.47 -5.82
CA LEU A 30 -8.69 -1.84 -6.90
C LEU A 30 -8.40 -2.85 -7.99
N ASP A 31 -8.50 -2.36 -9.23
CA ASP A 31 -8.20 -3.14 -10.41
C ASP A 31 -6.71 -3.46 -10.51
N LEU A 32 -6.37 -4.71 -10.85
CA LEU A 32 -4.99 -5.15 -10.95
C LEU A 32 -4.27 -4.45 -12.11
N GLU A 33 -4.89 -4.35 -13.29
CA GLU A 33 -4.28 -3.71 -14.47
C GLU A 33 -3.93 -2.25 -14.19
N MET A 34 -4.80 -1.54 -13.46
CA MET A 34 -4.52 -0.18 -12.98
C MET A 34 -3.25 -0.14 -12.12
N LEU A 35 -3.11 -1.02 -11.13
CA LEU A 35 -1.95 -1.02 -10.25
C LEU A 35 -0.67 -1.44 -10.99
N GLU A 36 -0.77 -2.36 -11.95
CA GLU A 36 0.34 -2.71 -12.82
C GLU A 36 0.79 -1.51 -13.68
N ALA A 37 -0.15 -0.78 -14.28
CA ALA A 37 0.14 0.43 -15.05
C ALA A 37 0.79 1.54 -14.20
N LEU A 38 0.49 1.58 -12.90
CA LEU A 38 1.12 2.50 -11.95
C LEU A 38 2.51 2.05 -11.50
N GLY A 39 2.96 0.85 -11.86
CA GLY A 39 4.27 0.30 -11.50
C GLY A 39 4.30 -0.44 -10.15
N LEU A 40 3.16 -0.91 -9.65
CA LEU A 40 3.05 -1.56 -8.33
C LEU A 40 3.22 -3.08 -8.36
N SER A 41 3.26 -3.72 -9.53
CA SER A 41 3.23 -5.19 -9.66
C SER A 41 4.30 -5.88 -8.83
N GLU A 42 5.53 -5.40 -8.93
CA GLU A 42 6.67 -5.99 -8.23
C GLU A 42 6.58 -5.80 -6.71
N ALA A 43 6.07 -4.65 -6.25
CA ALA A 43 5.85 -4.39 -4.83
C ALA A 43 4.75 -5.29 -4.25
N LEU A 44 3.63 -5.43 -4.96
CA LEU A 44 2.54 -6.33 -4.60
C LEU A 44 3.01 -7.79 -4.51
N ARG A 45 3.79 -8.25 -5.50
CA ARG A 45 4.39 -9.58 -5.52
C ARG A 45 5.29 -9.81 -4.31
N ARG A 46 6.22 -8.89 -4.04
CA ARG A 46 7.14 -8.97 -2.89
C ARG A 46 6.41 -8.96 -1.55
N ALA A 47 5.39 -8.12 -1.41
CA ALA A 47 4.57 -8.04 -0.20
C ALA A 47 3.87 -9.39 0.07
N TYR A 48 3.31 -10.01 -0.97
CA TYR A 48 2.64 -11.30 -0.84
C TYR A 48 3.62 -12.46 -0.56
N GLU A 49 4.79 -12.46 -1.19
CA GLU A 49 5.84 -13.45 -0.91
C GLU A 49 6.39 -13.31 0.51
N SER A 50 6.55 -12.07 0.99
CA SER A 50 6.93 -11.79 2.37
C SER A 50 5.90 -12.37 3.34
N TRP A 51 4.61 -12.15 3.08
CA TRP A 51 3.54 -12.76 3.87
C TRP A 51 3.60 -14.28 3.87
N GLY A 52 3.76 -14.93 2.71
CA GLY A 52 3.82 -16.39 2.62
C GLY A 52 4.95 -17.02 3.45
N ARG A 53 6.11 -16.34 3.57
CA ARG A 53 7.22 -16.78 4.43
C ARG A 53 6.90 -16.68 5.93
N HIS A 54 6.05 -15.73 6.31
CA HIS A 54 5.73 -15.44 7.70
C HIS A 54 4.37 -16.00 8.15
N ALA A 55 3.51 -16.44 7.23
CA ALA A 55 2.16 -16.89 7.51
C ALA A 55 2.09 -17.93 8.64
N GLY A 56 2.95 -18.96 8.60
CA GLY A 56 2.99 -19.98 9.65
C GLY A 56 3.47 -19.45 11.01
N ALA A 57 4.30 -18.41 11.04
CA ALA A 57 4.72 -17.75 12.28
C ALA A 57 3.60 -16.85 12.83
N ILE A 58 2.91 -16.11 11.96
CA ILE A 58 1.77 -15.26 12.32
C ILE A 58 0.63 -16.11 12.88
N GLU A 59 0.30 -17.23 12.24
CA GLU A 59 -0.75 -18.15 12.72
C GLU A 59 -0.41 -18.75 14.09
N ARG A 60 0.87 -19.03 14.34
CA ARG A 60 1.32 -19.72 15.55
C ARG A 60 1.57 -18.78 16.74
N PHE A 61 2.05 -17.57 16.48
CA PHE A 61 2.54 -16.65 17.50
C PHE A 61 1.83 -15.29 17.50
N GLY A 62 0.93 -15.05 16.55
CA GLY A 62 0.35 -13.72 16.32
C GLY A 62 1.36 -12.73 15.76
N ARG A 63 0.94 -11.47 15.69
CA ARG A 63 1.78 -10.34 15.22
C ARG A 63 2.62 -9.72 16.35
N ASP A 64 2.46 -10.20 17.59
CA ASP A 64 3.16 -9.68 18.77
C ASP A 64 4.67 -9.99 18.74
N VAL A 65 5.08 -10.92 17.88
CA VAL A 65 6.48 -11.26 17.64
C VAL A 65 6.97 -10.45 16.44
N PRO A 66 7.94 -9.53 16.60
CA PRO A 66 8.42 -8.70 15.49
C PRO A 66 8.94 -9.49 14.29
N SER A 67 9.56 -10.66 14.53
CA SER A 67 10.05 -11.54 13.47
C SER A 67 8.93 -12.28 12.72
N ALA A 68 7.69 -12.23 13.20
CA ALA A 68 6.52 -12.74 12.48
C ALA A 68 5.86 -11.65 11.63
N VAL A 69 6.19 -10.36 11.83
CA VAL A 69 5.63 -9.27 11.04
C VAL A 69 6.38 -9.20 9.70
N PRO A 70 5.71 -9.44 8.55
CA PRO A 70 6.38 -9.36 7.27
C PRO A 70 6.77 -7.91 6.98
N GLU A 71 8.02 -7.71 6.54
CA GLU A 71 8.47 -6.39 6.11
C GLU A 71 7.66 -5.89 4.91
N PRO A 72 7.28 -4.60 4.88
CA PRO A 72 6.62 -4.01 3.72
C PRO A 72 7.58 -3.93 2.54
N ALA A 73 7.06 -4.16 1.34
CA ALA A 73 7.76 -3.80 0.11
C ALA A 73 7.69 -2.27 -0.06
N VAL A 74 8.84 -1.64 -0.30
CA VAL A 74 8.91 -0.21 -0.63
C VAL A 74 9.16 -0.06 -2.13
N VAL A 75 8.41 0.83 -2.77
CA VAL A 75 8.57 1.16 -4.19
C VAL A 75 8.56 2.67 -4.38
N GLU A 76 9.46 3.15 -5.24
CA GLU A 76 9.51 4.55 -5.65
C GLU A 76 8.70 4.75 -6.93
N LEU A 77 7.67 5.58 -6.84
CA LEU A 77 6.78 5.87 -7.94
C LEU A 77 6.92 7.33 -8.38
N PRO A 78 6.72 7.63 -9.67
CA PRO A 78 6.51 8.99 -10.09
C PRO A 78 5.36 9.63 -9.31
N LYS A 79 5.50 10.91 -8.97
CA LYS A 79 4.45 11.73 -8.35
C LYS A 79 3.10 11.58 -9.04
N GLU A 80 3.10 11.50 -10.37
CA GLU A 80 1.88 11.34 -11.16
C GLU A 80 1.18 9.99 -10.94
N SER A 81 1.94 8.91 -10.75
CA SER A 81 1.35 7.61 -10.40
C SER A 81 0.66 7.65 -9.04
N VAL A 82 1.29 8.30 -8.06
CA VAL A 82 0.70 8.49 -6.72
C VAL A 82 -0.53 9.40 -6.79
N ARG A 83 -0.49 10.45 -7.63
CA ARG A 83 -1.65 11.30 -7.88
C ARG A 83 -2.82 10.50 -8.46
N MET A 84 -2.59 9.72 -9.51
CA MET A 84 -3.64 8.90 -10.12
C MET A 84 -4.27 7.94 -9.11
N LEU A 85 -3.44 7.31 -8.27
CA LEU A 85 -3.92 6.44 -7.20
C LEU A 85 -4.75 7.21 -6.16
N ALA A 86 -4.25 8.35 -5.68
CA ALA A 86 -4.95 9.20 -4.71
C ALA A 86 -6.28 9.73 -5.27
N GLU A 87 -6.31 10.19 -6.52
CA GLU A 87 -7.53 10.64 -7.20
C GLU A 87 -8.54 9.48 -7.33
N ARG A 88 -8.09 8.27 -7.67
CA ARG A 88 -8.96 7.08 -7.73
C ARG A 88 -9.58 6.79 -6.37
N LEU A 89 -8.78 6.79 -5.31
CA LEU A 89 -9.21 6.53 -3.93
C LEU A 89 -10.16 7.61 -3.39
N SER A 90 -9.92 8.87 -3.74
CA SER A 90 -10.76 9.99 -3.31
C SER A 90 -12.21 9.88 -3.82
N ARG A 91 -12.43 9.24 -4.98
CA ARG A 91 -13.79 8.95 -5.51
C ARG A 91 -14.58 7.98 -4.63
N HIS A 92 -13.88 7.21 -3.80
CA HIS A 92 -14.46 6.32 -2.79
C HIS A 92 -14.48 6.95 -1.39
N GLY A 93 -14.12 8.24 -1.25
CA GLY A 93 -14.02 8.91 0.04
C GLY A 93 -12.80 8.49 0.86
N LEU A 94 -11.78 7.91 0.23
CA LEU A 94 -10.58 7.39 0.88
C LEU A 94 -9.39 8.33 0.66
N ASP A 95 -8.52 8.42 1.66
CA ASP A 95 -7.32 9.26 1.65
C ASP A 95 -6.05 8.40 1.76
N LEU A 96 -5.23 8.44 0.71
CA LEU A 96 -3.97 7.70 0.62
C LEU A 96 -2.89 8.23 1.57
N PHE A 97 -3.02 9.47 2.05
CA PHE A 97 -2.06 10.12 2.94
C PHE A 97 -2.39 9.92 4.43
N SER A 98 -3.41 9.13 4.73
CA SER A 98 -3.73 8.68 6.10
C SER A 98 -2.89 7.45 6.52
N ASP A 99 -2.90 7.11 7.81
CA ASP A 99 -1.94 6.18 8.45
C ASP A 99 -1.76 4.81 7.76
N SER A 100 -2.80 4.27 7.12
CA SER A 100 -2.68 3.14 6.18
C SER A 100 -4.03 2.81 5.55
N LEU A 101 -4.04 2.56 4.24
CA LEU A 101 -5.23 2.17 3.51
C LEU A 101 -5.17 0.71 3.08
N VAL A 102 -6.15 -0.09 3.50
CA VAL A 102 -6.26 -1.49 3.07
C VAL A 102 -7.11 -1.60 1.81
N VAL A 103 -6.54 -2.18 0.75
CA VAL A 103 -7.18 -2.38 -0.55
C VAL A 103 -7.24 -3.87 -0.90
N LEU A 104 -8.27 -4.27 -1.64
CA LEU A 104 -8.40 -5.60 -2.24
C LEU A 104 -7.92 -5.54 -3.69
N VAL A 105 -7.05 -6.47 -4.09
CA VAL A 105 -6.52 -6.57 -5.45
C VAL A 105 -6.45 -8.03 -5.83
N GLY A 106 -7.22 -8.45 -6.84
CA GLY A 106 -7.23 -9.84 -7.32
C GLY A 106 -7.51 -10.86 -6.20
N GLY A 107 -8.42 -10.53 -5.28
CA GLY A 107 -8.76 -11.38 -4.13
C GLY A 107 -7.76 -11.35 -2.96
N ARG A 108 -6.71 -10.52 -3.03
CA ARG A 108 -5.68 -10.40 -1.97
C ARG A 108 -5.70 -9.01 -1.36
N LYS A 109 -5.53 -8.92 -0.04
CA LYS A 109 -5.56 -7.63 0.67
C LYS A 109 -4.16 -7.07 0.90
N TYR A 110 -4.02 -5.77 0.66
CA TYR A 110 -2.76 -5.04 0.82
C TYR A 110 -3.00 -3.75 1.59
N ALA A 111 -2.12 -3.43 2.55
CA ALA A 111 -2.03 -2.12 3.16
C ALA A 111 -1.07 -1.25 2.34
N LEU A 112 -1.51 -0.05 1.98
CA LEU A 112 -0.76 0.97 1.26
C LEU A 112 -0.53 2.17 2.18
N ALA A 113 0.70 2.69 2.21
CA ALA A 113 1.02 3.90 2.95
C ALA A 113 2.12 4.69 2.22
N VAL A 114 1.95 6.01 2.10
CA VAL A 114 2.98 6.89 1.55
C VAL A 114 4.03 7.16 2.63
N GLU A 115 5.31 6.98 2.30
CA GLU A 115 6.40 7.45 3.15
C GLU A 115 6.69 8.92 2.83
N LEU A 116 6.21 9.80 3.70
CA LEU A 116 6.64 11.20 3.71
C LEU A 116 7.94 11.26 4.49
N GLU A 117 9.06 11.54 3.82
CA GLU A 117 10.29 11.90 4.53
C GLU A 117 10.02 13.23 5.25
N CYS A 118 9.83 13.18 6.57
CA CYS A 118 9.88 14.36 7.41
C CYS A 118 11.35 14.80 7.46
N GLY A 119 11.67 15.87 6.73
CA GLY A 119 12.97 16.54 6.83
C GLY A 119 13.24 17.06 8.23
#